data_AF-A0A929KAI7-F1
#
_entry.id   AF-A0A929KAI7-F1
#
_cell.length_a   1.000
_cell.length_b   1.000
_cell.length_c   1.000
_cell.angle_alpha   90.00
_cell.angle_beta   90.00
_cell.angle_gamma   90.00
#
_symmetry.space_group_name_H-M   'P 1'
#
loop_
_entity.id
_entity.type
_entity.pdbx_description
1 polymer ?
#
loop_
_entity_poly.entity_id
_entity_poly.type
_entity_poly.pdbx_seq_one_letter_code
_entity_poly.pdbx_strand_id
1 'polypeptide(L)' 'QDWVNAANHYLGDRILYASSYPVRPLKQSVDEFERFSYEPGVLENLMAKNAAELFGIKI' A
#
# COMPACT_ATOMS: atom_id res chain seq x y z
N GLN A 1 3.85 3.64 12.58
CA GLN A 1 3.20 2.35 12.90
C GLN A 1 1.68 2.48 12.90
N ASP A 2 1.13 3.58 13.40
CA ASP A 2 -0.34 3.79 13.50
C ASP A 2 -1.10 3.60 12.18
N TRP A 3 -0.51 4.01 11.05
CA TRP A 3 -1.14 3.82 9.75
C TRP A 3 -1.17 2.35 9.29
N VAL A 4 -0.20 1.52 9.70
CA VAL A 4 -0.19 0.07 9.43
C VAL A 4 -1.29 -0.60 10.25
N ASN A 5 -1.44 -0.23 11.52
CA ASN A 5 -2.54 -0.73 12.36
C ASN A 5 -3.90 -0.32 11.79
N ALA A 6 -4.03 0.91 11.31
CA ALA A 6 -5.25 1.36 10.66
C ALA A 6 -5.50 0.63 9.34
N ALA A 7 -4.45 0.36 8.54
CA ALA A 7 -4.54 -0.46 7.32
C ALA A 7 -5.01 -1.89 7.61
N ASN A 8 -4.53 -2.50 8.69
CA ASN A 8 -4.97 -3.82 9.14
C ASN A 8 -6.43 -3.84 9.65
N HIS A 9 -7.05 -2.68 9.78
CA HIS A 9 -8.42 -2.52 10.26
C HIS A 9 -9.25 -1.66 9.30
N TYR A 10 -9.69 -0.48 9.74
CA TYR A 10 -10.72 0.29 9.06
C TYR A 10 -10.21 1.10 7.84
N LEU A 11 -8.90 1.13 7.56
CA LEU A 11 -8.32 1.82 6.41
C LEU A 11 -7.77 0.89 5.32
N GLY A 12 -7.93 -0.42 5.45
CA GLY A 12 -7.38 -1.40 4.50
C GLY A 12 -7.73 -1.12 3.04
N ASP A 13 -8.96 -0.68 2.76
CA ASP A 13 -9.42 -0.40 1.39
C ASP A 13 -9.31 1.09 1.00
N ARG A 14 -8.67 1.90 1.84
CA ARG A 14 -8.58 3.38 1.69
C ARG A 14 -7.15 3.91 1.62
N ILE A 15 -6.16 3.03 1.65
CA ILE A 15 -4.74 3.39 1.54
C ILE A 15 -4.21 2.89 0.20
N LEU A 16 -3.44 3.73 -0.47
CA LEU A 16 -2.72 3.42 -1.71
C LEU A 16 -1.22 3.54 -1.47
N TYR A 17 -0.44 2.59 -1.95
CA TYR A 17 1.01 2.74 -2.04
C TYR A 17 1.38 3.82 -3.07
N ALA A 18 2.35 4.66 -2.74
CA ALA A 18 2.99 5.58 -3.67
C ALA A 18 4.46 5.80 -3.28
N SER A 19 5.37 5.80 -4.26
CA SER A 19 6.81 5.95 -4.00
C SER A 19 7.25 7.39 -3.76
N SER A 20 6.46 8.37 -4.20
CA SER A 20 6.88 9.79 -4.26
C SER A 20 8.14 10.02 -5.09
N TYR A 21 8.44 9.18 -6.09
CA TYR A 21 9.55 9.42 -7.02
C TYR A 21 9.40 10.79 -7.71
N PRO A 22 10.48 11.58 -7.86
CA PRO A 22 11.89 11.26 -7.59
C PRO A 22 12.38 11.57 -6.16
N VAL A 23 11.50 12.01 -5.25
CA VAL A 23 11.87 12.35 -3.86
C VAL A 23 12.40 11.13 -3.10
N ARG A 24 11.87 9.92 -3.39
CA ARG A 24 12.40 8.65 -2.87
C ARG A 24 12.76 7.69 -4.01
N PRO A 25 13.86 6.91 -3.89
CA PRO A 25 14.20 5.87 -4.87
C PRO A 25 13.14 4.76 -4.92
N LEU A 26 12.80 4.29 -6.12
CA LEU A 26 11.73 3.30 -6.32
C LEU A 26 11.98 2.00 -5.52
N LYS A 27 13.14 1.37 -5.69
CA LYS A 27 13.47 0.11 -5.01
C LYS A 27 13.40 0.26 -3.48
N GLN A 28 14.05 1.29 -2.96
CA GLN A 28 14.05 1.56 -1.52
C GLN A 28 12.62 1.81 -0.99
N SER A 29 11.80 2.57 -1.71
CA SER A 29 10.44 2.86 -1.28
C SER A 29 9.54 1.63 -1.27
N VAL A 30 9.75 0.67 -2.17
CA VAL A 30 9.02 -0.62 -2.17
C VAL A 30 9.51 -1.47 -1.00
N ASP A 31 10.83 -1.72 -0.92
CA ASP A 31 11.43 -2.56 0.13
C ASP A 31 11.04 -2.07 1.55
N GLU A 32 10.99 -0.76 1.77
CA GLU A 32 10.58 -0.17 3.04
C GLU A 32 9.08 -0.25 3.33
N PHE A 33 8.23 -0.28 2.30
CA PHE A 33 6.79 -0.40 2.48
C PHE A 33 6.39 -1.84 2.75
N GLU A 34 7.06 -2.81 2.13
CA GLU A 34 6.76 -4.25 2.28
C GLU A 34 7.21 -4.81 3.63
N ARG A 35 8.18 -4.19 4.32
CA ARG A 35 8.75 -4.73 5.58
C ARG A 35 7.81 -4.69 6.79
N PHE A 36 6.67 -4.01 6.71
CA PHE A 36 5.77 -3.86 7.86
C PHE A 36 4.90 -5.11 8.07
N SER A 37 4.39 -5.28 9.28
CA SER A 37 3.52 -6.40 9.67
C SER A 37 2.07 -6.16 9.23
N TYR A 38 1.78 -6.39 7.95
CA TYR A 38 0.42 -6.40 7.42
C TYR A 38 -0.29 -7.72 7.73
N GLU A 39 -1.59 -7.65 8.00
CA GLU A 39 -2.45 -8.83 8.03
C GLU A 39 -2.55 -9.46 6.62
N PRO A 40 -2.90 -10.75 6.51
CA PRO A 40 -3.03 -11.43 5.22
C PRO A 40 -3.92 -10.66 4.23
N GLY A 41 -3.39 -10.39 3.03
CA GLY A 41 -4.10 -9.68 1.95
C GLY A 41 -4.06 -8.15 2.02
N VAL A 42 -3.77 -7.55 3.19
CA VAL A 42 -3.75 -6.07 3.33
C VAL A 42 -2.66 -5.44 2.45
N LEU A 43 -1.45 -6.01 2.43
CA LEU A 43 -0.37 -5.49 1.57
C LEU A 43 -0.75 -5.50 0.09
N GLU A 44 -1.42 -6.56 -0.38
CA GLU A 44 -1.88 -6.67 -1.77
C GLU A 44 -2.94 -5.62 -2.12
N ASN A 45 -3.86 -5.36 -1.18
CA ASN A 45 -4.86 -4.30 -1.33
C ASN A 45 -4.20 -2.93 -1.49
N LEU A 46 -3.27 -2.61 -0.59
CA LEU A 46 -2.57 -1.33 -0.56
C LEU A 46 -1.67 -1.12 -1.79
N MET A 47 -1.00 -2.17 -2.25
CA MET A 47 -0.04 -2.10 -3.36
C MET A 47 -0.71 -2.06 -4.74
N ALA A 48 -1.89 -2.66 -4.89
CA ALA A 48 -2.51 -2.81 -6.21
C ALA A 48 -4.04 -2.68 -6.21
N LYS A 49 -4.77 -3.51 -5.45
CA LYS A 49 -6.23 -3.67 -5.65
C LYS A 49 -7.01 -2.39 -5.38
N ASN A 50 -6.64 -1.63 -4.34
CA ASN A 50 -7.31 -0.37 -4.01
C ASN A 50 -7.15 0.67 -5.13
N ALA A 51 -5.96 0.75 -5.72
CA ALA A 51 -5.71 1.67 -6.83
C ALA A 51 -6.45 1.20 -8.08
N ALA A 52 -6.47 -0.11 -8.32
CA ALA A 52 -7.18 -0.70 -9.45
C ALA A 52 -8.68 -0.42 -9.41
N GLU A 53 -9.31 -0.60 -8.24
CA GLU A 53 -10.72 -0.25 -8.02
C GLU A 53 -10.96 1.26 -8.22
N LEU A 54 -10.17 2.11 -7.56
CA LEU A 54 -10.35 3.56 -7.60
C LEU A 54 -10.20 4.13 -9.02
N PHE A 55 -9.24 3.62 -9.79
CA PHE A 55 -8.92 4.12 -11.12
C PHE A 55 -9.56 3.30 -12.27
N GLY A 56 -10.32 2.24 -11.96
CA GLY A 56 -10.94 1.37 -12.96
C GLY A 56 -9.95 0.56 -13.80
N ILE A 57 -8.81 0.18 -13.24
CA ILE A 57 -7.76 -0.61 -13.90
C ILE A 57 -8.06 -2.10 -13.73
N LYS A 58 -7.94 -2.89 -14.80
CA LYS A 58 -8.03 -4.35 -14.73
C LYS A 58 -6.69 -4.95 -14.32
N ILE A 59 -6.69 -5.77 -13.27
CA ILE A 59 -5.53 -6.50 -12.75
C ILE A 59 -5.83 -7.98 -12.63
#